data_AF-A0A7W0KPZ4-F1
#
_entry.id   AF-A0A7W0KPZ4-F1
#
_cell.length_a   1.000
_cell.length_b   1.000
_cell.length_c   1.000
_cell.angle_alpha   90.00
_cell.angle_beta   90.00
_cell.angle_gamma   90.00
#
_symmetry.space_group_name_H-M   'P 1'
#
loop_
_entity.id
_entity.type
_entity.pdbx_description
1 polymer ?
#
loop_
_entity_poly.entity_id
_entity_poly.type
_entity_poly.pdbx_seq_one_letter_code
_entity_poly.pdbx_strand_id
1 'polypeptide(L)'
;RGMDIGTAKPSAAQRSEVRHHVLDLVDPWDPFEVRTFQRAVGEALADIHARGKRAVLVGGTGLYLRAVVDDLEIPGRYPDVAATLDADPDTVGLHTRLVALDPLGASRMEPTNRRRVVRALEVTVGSGRPFSSFGPGLDAHPPSPVHLVGVWVPRPVVAERIERRYAEQVTAGFLAEVQRLHDGPQLSRTASQALGYRELLAHVRGEVTLDAALAQAVTRTRQFARRQRTWFRRDPRVTWLHTDADPMVALPALEQAAQDLWD
;
A
#
# COMPACT_ATOMS: atom_id res chain seq x y z
N ARG A 1 -1.86 -2.98 -14.80
CA ARG A 1 -1.74 -2.47 -16.19
C ARG A 1 -2.85 -1.46 -16.45
N GLY A 2 -2.63 -0.47 -17.32
CA GLY A 2 -3.66 0.50 -17.72
C GLY A 2 -4.16 1.44 -16.60
N MET A 3 -3.45 1.51 -15.48
CA MET A 3 -3.71 2.39 -14.34
C MET A 3 -2.43 3.19 -14.10
N ASP A 4 -2.20 4.21 -14.91
CA ASP A 4 -0.89 4.81 -15.09
C ASP A 4 -0.89 6.26 -14.57
N ILE A 5 -1.84 7.07 -15.05
CA ILE A 5 -1.93 8.48 -14.70
C ILE A 5 -2.34 8.60 -13.23
N GLY A 6 -3.45 7.98 -12.84
CA GLY A 6 -3.99 8.09 -11.48
C GLY A 6 -3.07 7.55 -10.39
N THR A 7 -2.22 6.58 -10.74
CA THR A 7 -1.26 5.95 -9.81
C THR A 7 0.07 6.70 -9.74
N ALA A 8 0.24 7.76 -10.54
CA ALA A 8 1.51 8.46 -10.72
C ALA A 8 2.64 7.50 -11.10
N LYS A 9 2.35 6.55 -12.00
CA LYS A 9 3.34 5.61 -12.52
C LYS A 9 4.46 6.38 -13.24
N PRO A 10 5.74 6.00 -13.06
CA PRO A 10 6.84 6.59 -13.82
C PRO A 10 6.60 6.52 -15.32
N SER A 11 6.89 7.61 -16.02
CA SER A 11 6.69 7.73 -17.47
C SER A 11 7.59 6.77 -18.25
N ALA A 12 7.32 6.59 -19.55
CA ALA A 12 8.21 5.78 -20.40
C ALA A 12 9.66 6.30 -20.40
N ALA A 13 9.85 7.62 -20.43
CA ALA A 13 11.17 8.25 -20.33
C ALA A 13 11.87 7.91 -19.01
N GLN A 14 11.19 8.09 -17.88
CA GLN A 14 11.75 7.77 -16.55
C GLN A 14 12.07 6.27 -16.41
N ARG A 15 11.22 5.39 -16.97
CA ARG A 15 11.46 3.94 -16.98
C ARG A 15 12.62 3.53 -17.91
N SER A 16 12.98 4.37 -18.88
CA SER A 16 14.14 4.15 -19.75
C SER A 16 15.46 4.54 -19.07
N GLU A 17 15.43 5.51 -18.15
CA GLU A 17 16.59 5.93 -17.36
C GLU A 17 16.96 4.88 -16.30
N VAL A 18 15.96 4.32 -15.63
CA VAL A 18 16.16 3.26 -14.63
C VAL A 18 15.07 2.21 -14.71
N ARG A 19 15.48 0.94 -14.77
CA ARG A 19 14.56 -0.20 -14.82
C ARG A 19 13.77 -0.28 -13.52
N HIS A 20 12.47 -0.04 -13.62
CA HIS A 20 11.54 -0.26 -12.52
C HIS A 20 11.02 -1.71 -12.57
N HIS A 21 11.26 -2.45 -11.49
CA HIS A 21 10.71 -3.79 -11.29
C HIS A 21 9.33 -3.71 -10.62
N VAL A 22 8.59 -4.83 -10.62
CA VAL A 22 7.31 -4.95 -9.88
C VAL A 22 6.24 -3.95 -10.33
N LEU A 23 6.35 -3.44 -11.56
CA LEU A 23 5.31 -2.66 -12.24
C LEU A 23 4.54 -3.56 -13.22
N ASP A 24 3.26 -3.23 -13.44
CA ASP A 24 2.44 -3.89 -14.46
C ASP A 24 2.38 -5.43 -14.34
N LEU A 25 2.30 -5.91 -13.10
CA LEU A 25 2.24 -7.34 -12.79
C LEU A 25 0.89 -7.97 -13.10
N VAL A 26 -0.20 -7.25 -12.84
CA VAL A 26 -1.58 -7.74 -12.98
C VAL A 26 -2.45 -6.74 -13.72
N ASP A 27 -3.58 -7.23 -14.24
CA ASP A 27 -4.61 -6.39 -14.82
C ASP A 27 -5.57 -5.85 -13.74
N PRO A 28 -6.29 -4.74 -14.00
CA PRO A 28 -7.14 -4.09 -12.99
C PRO A 28 -8.30 -4.95 -12.46
N TRP A 29 -8.78 -5.92 -13.25
CA TRP A 29 -9.82 -6.87 -12.88
C TRP A 29 -9.29 -8.05 -12.04
N ASP A 30 -7.97 -8.25 -12.00
CA ASP A 30 -7.38 -9.31 -11.20
C ASP A 30 -7.16 -8.87 -9.74
N PRO A 31 -7.36 -9.78 -8.77
CA PRO A 31 -6.98 -9.49 -7.39
C PRO A 31 -5.45 -9.39 -7.26
N PHE A 32 -5.00 -8.44 -6.43
CA PHE A 32 -3.58 -8.30 -6.07
C PHE A 32 -3.40 -8.42 -4.57
N GLU A 33 -2.52 -9.33 -4.16
CA GLU A 33 -2.27 -9.66 -2.76
C GLU A 33 -0.83 -9.38 -2.36
N VAL A 34 -0.63 -9.14 -1.07
CA VAL A 34 0.71 -8.85 -0.51
C VAL A 34 1.69 -10.03 -0.72
N ARG A 35 1.21 -11.27 -0.73
CA ARG A 35 2.03 -12.46 -1.04
C ARG A 35 2.54 -12.43 -2.49
N THR A 36 1.70 -12.03 -3.44
CA THR A 36 2.09 -11.88 -4.85
C THR A 36 3.15 -10.79 -5.00
N PHE A 37 2.99 -9.67 -4.28
CA PHE A 37 4.00 -8.62 -4.22
C PHE A 37 5.32 -9.11 -3.63
N GLN A 38 5.29 -9.79 -2.47
CA GLN A 38 6.49 -10.32 -1.80
C GLN A 38 7.28 -11.25 -2.72
N ARG A 39 6.59 -12.18 -3.42
CA ARG A 39 7.23 -13.07 -4.41
C ARG A 39 7.86 -12.28 -5.55
N ALA A 40 7.12 -11.35 -6.16
CA ALA A 40 7.63 -10.56 -7.29
C ALA A 40 8.83 -9.69 -6.91
N VAL A 41 8.85 -9.17 -5.67
CA VAL A 41 10.02 -8.47 -5.14
C VAL A 41 11.19 -9.42 -4.95
N GLY A 42 10.97 -10.63 -4.39
CA GLY A 42 12.02 -11.64 -4.26
C GLY A 42 12.66 -12.03 -5.60
N GLU A 43 11.85 -12.25 -6.62
CA GLU A 43 12.31 -12.52 -7.99
C GLU A 43 13.13 -11.34 -8.55
N ALA A 44 12.65 -10.11 -8.36
CA ALA A 44 13.37 -8.91 -8.79
C ALA A 44 14.71 -8.73 -8.05
N LEU A 45 14.75 -8.99 -6.74
CA LEU A 45 15.97 -8.92 -5.93
C LEU A 45 17.01 -9.93 -6.42
N ALA A 46 16.60 -11.18 -6.67
CA ALA A 46 17.48 -12.21 -7.21
C ALA A 46 18.04 -11.81 -8.59
N ASP A 47 17.18 -11.31 -9.48
CA ASP A 47 17.56 -10.84 -10.82
C ASP A 47 18.52 -9.63 -10.79
N ILE A 48 18.29 -8.68 -9.88
CA ILE A 48 19.19 -7.53 -9.68
C ILE A 48 20.54 -7.98 -9.14
N HIS A 49 20.55 -8.84 -8.13
CA HIS A 49 21.76 -9.33 -7.49
C HIS A 49 22.61 -10.19 -8.44
N ALA A 50 21.98 -11.04 -9.26
CA ALA A 50 22.67 -11.85 -10.28
C ALA A 50 23.45 -11.02 -11.31
N ARG A 51 23.11 -9.72 -11.47
CA ARG A 51 23.84 -8.77 -12.32
C ARG A 51 24.89 -7.94 -11.56
N GLY A 52 25.19 -8.27 -10.30
CA GLY A 52 26.10 -7.50 -9.46
C GLY A 52 25.59 -6.09 -9.12
N LYS A 53 24.27 -5.86 -9.20
CA LYS A 53 23.65 -4.56 -8.90
C LYS A 53 23.04 -4.56 -7.51
N ARG A 54 22.82 -3.36 -6.97
CA ARG A 54 22.14 -3.13 -5.69
C ARG A 54 20.70 -2.71 -5.95
N ALA A 55 19.78 -3.24 -5.15
CA ALA A 55 18.36 -2.94 -5.27
C ALA A 55 17.98 -1.74 -4.42
N VAL A 56 17.12 -0.87 -4.96
CA VAL A 56 16.47 0.21 -4.23
C VAL A 56 14.97 -0.03 -4.26
N LEU A 57 14.37 -0.26 -3.10
CA LEU A 57 12.93 -0.43 -2.96
C LEU A 57 12.28 0.93 -2.69
N VAL A 58 11.55 1.47 -3.67
CA VAL A 58 10.87 2.75 -3.57
C VAL A 58 9.36 2.54 -3.46
N GLY A 59 8.72 3.15 -2.47
CA GLY A 59 7.27 3.09 -2.33
C GLY A 59 6.75 3.68 -1.02
N GLY A 60 5.41 3.81 -0.93
CA GLY A 60 4.74 4.41 0.24
C GLY A 60 3.75 3.48 0.94
N THR A 61 3.63 2.22 0.53
CA THR A 61 2.65 1.29 1.11
C THR A 61 3.26 0.52 2.27
N GLY A 62 3.04 1.02 3.48
CA GLY A 62 3.69 0.53 4.70
C GLY A 62 3.64 -0.98 4.94
N LEU A 63 2.46 -1.62 4.78
CA LEU A 63 2.33 -3.07 4.93
C LEU A 63 3.16 -3.85 3.90
N TYR A 64 3.22 -3.37 2.66
CA TYR A 64 3.92 -4.04 1.58
C TYR A 64 5.44 -3.93 1.76
N LEU A 65 5.92 -2.75 2.18
CA LEU A 65 7.32 -2.57 2.57
C LEU A 65 7.69 -3.53 3.70
N ARG A 66 6.90 -3.55 4.77
CA ARG A 66 7.09 -4.43 5.94
C ARG A 66 7.08 -5.91 5.56
N ALA A 67 6.20 -6.33 4.66
CA ALA A 67 6.15 -7.71 4.18
C ALA A 67 7.48 -8.19 3.59
N VAL A 68 8.22 -7.30 2.92
CA VAL A 68 9.53 -7.61 2.34
C VAL A 68 10.65 -7.41 3.36
N VAL A 69 10.70 -6.26 4.02
CA VAL A 69 11.81 -5.84 4.91
C VAL A 69 11.94 -6.72 6.15
N ASP A 70 10.81 -7.25 6.63
CA ASP A 70 10.73 -8.05 7.85
C ASP A 70 10.39 -9.51 7.56
N ASP A 71 10.42 -9.91 6.29
CA ASP A 71 10.08 -11.25 5.81
C ASP A 71 8.81 -11.82 6.46
N LEU A 72 7.72 -11.04 6.41
CA LEU A 72 6.50 -11.41 7.13
C LEU A 72 5.91 -12.70 6.56
N GLU A 73 5.55 -13.64 7.45
CA GLU A 73 4.72 -14.79 7.08
C GLU A 73 3.30 -14.31 6.79
N ILE A 74 2.95 -14.16 5.51
CA ILE A 74 1.61 -13.72 5.11
C ILE A 74 0.64 -14.90 5.27
N PRO A 75 -0.37 -14.84 6.17
CA PRO A 75 -1.31 -15.95 6.32
C PRO A 75 -2.14 -16.16 5.06
N GLY A 76 -2.55 -17.41 4.83
CA GLY A 76 -3.40 -17.81 3.70
C GLY A 76 -4.77 -17.10 3.69
N ARG A 77 -5.52 -17.30 2.61
CA ARG A 77 -6.91 -16.82 2.45
C ARG A 77 -7.84 -18.03 2.46
N TYR A 78 -8.98 -17.88 3.12
CA TYR A 78 -9.97 -18.94 3.29
C TYR A 78 -11.35 -18.35 2.95
N PRO A 79 -11.66 -18.16 1.65
CA PRO A 79 -12.82 -17.39 1.20
C PRO A 79 -14.16 -17.91 1.73
N ASP A 80 -14.34 -19.23 1.81
CA ASP A 80 -15.59 -19.83 2.30
C ASP A 80 -15.79 -19.56 3.81
N VAL A 81 -14.70 -19.61 4.58
CA VAL A 81 -14.70 -19.22 5.99
C VAL A 81 -14.99 -17.73 6.12
N ALA A 82 -14.33 -16.89 5.32
CA ALA A 82 -14.54 -15.45 5.33
C ALA A 82 -16.00 -15.08 5.00
N ALA A 83 -16.59 -15.71 3.98
CA ALA A 83 -17.98 -15.48 3.58
C ALA A 83 -18.96 -15.85 4.70
N THR A 84 -18.72 -16.98 5.38
CA THR A 84 -19.54 -17.40 6.52
C THR A 84 -19.46 -16.41 7.68
N LEU A 85 -18.25 -15.93 8.00
CA LEU A 85 -18.03 -14.93 9.06
C LEU A 85 -18.59 -13.56 8.69
N ASP A 86 -18.50 -13.15 7.42
CA ASP A 86 -19.01 -11.87 6.94
C ASP A 86 -20.55 -11.83 6.97
N ALA A 87 -21.23 -12.98 6.86
CA ALA A 87 -22.68 -13.09 6.99
C ALA A 87 -23.18 -12.91 8.44
N ASP A 88 -22.34 -13.11 9.45
CA ASP A 88 -22.69 -12.94 10.85
C ASP A 88 -22.57 -11.46 11.28
N PRO A 89 -23.66 -10.73 11.55
CA PRO A 89 -23.59 -9.31 11.89
C PRO A 89 -23.00 -9.06 13.30
N ASP A 90 -22.96 -10.06 14.17
CA ASP A 90 -22.52 -9.91 15.56
C ASP A 90 -20.99 -9.88 15.67
N THR A 91 -20.44 -8.69 15.47
CA THR A 91 -18.99 -8.47 15.57
C THR A 91 -18.45 -8.77 16.97
N VAL A 92 -19.24 -8.57 18.03
CA VAL A 92 -18.82 -8.82 19.42
C VAL A 92 -18.81 -10.33 19.71
N GLY A 93 -19.80 -11.07 19.22
CA GLY A 93 -19.83 -12.52 19.24
C GLY A 93 -18.64 -13.13 18.48
N LEU A 94 -18.34 -12.60 17.28
CA LEU A 94 -17.14 -12.98 16.53
C LEU A 94 -15.86 -12.69 17.33
N HIS A 95 -15.74 -11.52 17.95
CA HIS A 95 -14.57 -11.23 18.77
C HIS A 95 -14.45 -12.19 19.96
N THR A 96 -15.56 -12.53 20.63
CA THR A 96 -15.58 -13.51 21.72
C THR A 96 -15.09 -14.88 21.26
N ARG A 97 -15.54 -15.31 20.07
CA ARG A 97 -15.04 -16.55 19.44
C ARG A 97 -13.54 -16.47 19.18
N LEU A 98 -13.03 -15.32 18.73
CA LEU A 98 -11.59 -15.12 18.51
C LEU A 98 -10.82 -15.20 19.83
N VAL A 99 -11.32 -14.62 20.92
CA VAL A 99 -10.70 -14.70 22.25
C VAL A 99 -10.51 -16.15 22.68
N ALA A 100 -11.49 -17.02 22.41
CA ALA A 100 -11.40 -18.44 22.76
C ALA A 100 -10.35 -19.20 21.92
N LEU A 101 -10.16 -18.83 20.65
CA LEU A 101 -9.26 -19.54 19.73
C LEU A 101 -7.84 -18.97 19.67
N ASP A 102 -7.70 -17.66 19.86
CA ASP A 102 -6.44 -16.91 19.79
C ASP A 102 -6.48 -15.70 20.75
N PRO A 103 -6.31 -15.92 22.07
CA PRO A 103 -6.33 -14.84 23.06
C PRO A 103 -5.30 -13.73 22.80
N LEU A 104 -4.11 -14.12 22.31
CA LEU A 104 -3.03 -13.18 22.00
C LEU A 104 -3.36 -12.34 20.75
N GLY A 105 -3.95 -12.94 19.72
CA GLY A 105 -4.42 -12.21 18.54
C GLY A 105 -5.53 -11.23 18.90
N ALA A 106 -6.52 -11.69 19.68
CA ALA A 106 -7.65 -10.87 20.13
C ALA A 106 -7.20 -9.66 20.95
N SER A 107 -6.25 -9.81 21.88
CA SER A 107 -5.77 -8.69 22.71
C SER A 107 -5.07 -7.56 21.93
N ARG A 108 -4.66 -7.83 20.68
CA ARG A 108 -4.00 -6.87 19.77
C ARG A 108 -4.98 -6.12 18.85
N MET A 109 -6.29 -6.28 19.02
CA MET A 109 -7.28 -5.60 18.19
C MET A 109 -8.52 -5.17 18.97
N GLU A 110 -9.11 -4.05 18.53
CA GLU A 110 -10.36 -3.57 19.08
C GLU A 110 -11.52 -4.53 18.74
N PRO A 111 -12.39 -4.88 19.71
CA PRO A 111 -13.53 -5.78 19.47
C PRO A 111 -14.48 -5.30 18.38
N THR A 112 -14.57 -3.99 18.17
CA THR A 112 -15.44 -3.37 17.17
C THR A 112 -14.81 -3.33 15.77
N ASN A 113 -13.52 -3.68 15.64
CA ASN A 113 -12.83 -3.67 14.35
C ASN A 113 -13.15 -4.93 13.55
N ARG A 114 -14.38 -5.01 13.03
CA ARG A 114 -14.92 -6.16 12.28
C ARG A 114 -13.95 -6.71 11.26
N ARG A 115 -13.32 -5.84 10.45
CA ARG A 115 -12.37 -6.28 9.41
C ARG A 115 -11.17 -7.04 9.99
N ARG A 116 -10.61 -6.59 11.12
CA ARG A 116 -9.48 -7.28 11.77
C ARG A 116 -9.94 -8.57 12.46
N VAL A 117 -11.09 -8.54 13.13
CA VAL A 117 -11.68 -9.70 13.81
C VAL A 117 -12.00 -10.82 12.82
N VAL A 118 -12.74 -10.50 11.75
CA VAL A 118 -13.08 -11.45 10.68
C VAL A 118 -11.82 -12.02 10.03
N ARG A 119 -10.81 -11.18 9.72
CA ARG A 119 -9.56 -11.67 9.12
C ARG A 119 -8.78 -12.60 10.06
N ALA A 120 -8.70 -12.28 11.35
CA ALA A 120 -8.02 -13.13 12.31
C ALA A 120 -8.75 -14.46 12.46
N LEU A 121 -10.08 -14.45 12.62
CA LEU A 121 -10.89 -15.67 12.66
C LEU A 121 -10.82 -16.48 11.38
N GLU A 122 -10.89 -15.84 10.20
CA GLU A 122 -10.75 -16.49 8.89
C GLU A 122 -9.48 -17.33 8.86
N VAL A 123 -8.36 -16.72 9.25
CA VAL A 123 -7.06 -17.41 9.29
C VAL A 123 -7.04 -18.47 10.37
N THR A 124 -7.52 -18.18 11.58
CA THR A 124 -7.48 -19.14 12.68
C THR A 124 -8.30 -20.39 12.41
N VAL A 125 -9.52 -20.22 11.91
CA VAL A 125 -10.40 -21.33 11.54
C VAL A 125 -9.90 -22.04 10.29
N GLY A 126 -9.49 -21.30 9.26
CA GLY A 126 -9.11 -21.89 7.98
C GLY A 126 -7.75 -22.60 8.00
N SER A 127 -6.78 -22.08 8.75
CA SER A 127 -5.43 -22.68 8.86
C SER A 127 -5.30 -23.70 10.00
N GLY A 128 -6.22 -23.70 10.96
CA GLY A 128 -6.09 -24.44 12.21
C GLY A 128 -5.01 -23.91 13.16
N ARG A 129 -4.32 -22.81 12.82
CA ARG A 129 -3.29 -22.16 13.63
C ARG A 129 -3.80 -20.81 14.14
N PRO A 130 -3.51 -20.39 15.40
CA PRO A 130 -3.81 -19.04 15.87
C PRO A 130 -3.25 -17.96 14.92
N PHE A 131 -4.00 -16.88 14.68
CA PHE A 131 -3.55 -15.78 13.80
C PHE A 131 -2.27 -15.13 14.35
N SER A 132 -2.14 -15.05 15.67
CA SER A 132 -0.95 -14.58 16.37
C SER A 132 0.31 -15.43 16.12
N SER A 133 0.19 -16.64 15.56
CA SER A 133 1.33 -17.50 15.23
C SER A 133 2.06 -17.10 13.95
N PHE A 134 1.49 -16.22 13.12
CA PHE A 134 2.09 -15.74 11.86
C PHE A 134 3.06 -14.56 12.07
N GLY A 135 3.54 -14.38 13.30
CA GLY A 135 4.55 -13.40 13.67
C GLY A 135 4.12 -12.42 14.77
N PRO A 136 5.05 -11.58 15.22
CA PRO A 136 4.83 -10.66 16.34
C PRO A 136 3.84 -9.52 16.02
N GLY A 137 3.35 -9.42 14.78
CA GLY A 137 2.49 -8.36 14.30
C GLY A 137 3.29 -7.20 13.68
N LEU A 138 2.60 -6.07 13.45
CA LEU A 138 3.18 -4.92 12.75
C LEU A 138 3.79 -3.86 13.68
N ASP A 139 3.70 -4.07 15.00
CA ASP A 139 4.27 -3.17 16.02
C ASP A 139 5.69 -3.59 16.44
N ALA A 140 6.16 -4.75 15.97
CA ALA A 140 7.53 -5.21 16.21
C ALA A 140 8.45 -4.80 15.06
N HIS A 141 9.64 -4.27 15.37
CA HIS A 141 10.61 -3.80 14.39
C HIS A 141 11.94 -4.54 14.57
N PRO A 142 12.06 -5.82 14.14
CA PRO A 142 13.30 -6.57 14.30
C PRO A 142 14.44 -5.91 13.51
N PRO A 143 15.71 -6.17 13.88
CA PRO A 143 16.85 -5.77 13.06
C PRO A 143 16.66 -6.28 11.62
N SER A 144 16.90 -5.40 10.64
CA SER A 144 16.79 -5.73 9.22
C SER A 144 18.09 -5.35 8.52
N PRO A 145 18.56 -6.16 7.55
CA PRO A 145 19.70 -5.78 6.71
C PRO A 145 19.35 -4.66 5.72
N VAL A 146 18.08 -4.28 5.63
CA VAL A 146 17.61 -3.20 4.76
C VAL A 146 17.70 -1.88 5.50
N HIS A 147 18.42 -0.94 4.90
CA HIS A 147 18.47 0.44 5.39
C HIS A 147 17.23 1.20 4.91
N LEU A 148 16.51 1.77 5.86
CA LEU A 148 15.27 2.48 5.60
C LEU A 148 15.53 3.98 5.66
N VAL A 149 15.27 4.66 4.55
CA VAL A 149 15.34 6.13 4.49
C VAL A 149 13.98 6.70 4.13
N GLY A 150 13.57 7.74 4.85
CA GLY A 150 12.31 8.45 4.62
C GLY A 150 12.55 9.93 4.36
N VAL A 151 11.93 10.48 3.31
CA VAL A 151 11.95 11.92 3.05
C VAL A 151 10.77 12.59 3.77
N TRP A 152 11.09 13.52 4.66
CA TRP A 152 10.12 14.22 5.49
C TRP A 152 9.84 15.62 4.96
N VAL A 153 8.65 15.78 4.40
CA VAL A 153 8.15 17.05 3.85
C VAL A 153 7.03 17.62 4.76
N PRO A 154 7.00 18.94 5.03
CA PRO A 154 5.95 19.60 5.79
C PRO A 154 4.56 19.33 5.24
N ARG A 155 3.58 19.19 6.14
CA ARG A 155 2.19 18.87 5.78
C ARG A 155 1.57 19.88 4.80
N PRO A 156 1.75 21.21 4.97
CA PRO A 156 1.22 22.18 4.02
C PRO A 156 1.78 21.97 2.61
N VAL A 157 3.09 21.75 2.49
CA VAL A 157 3.77 21.51 1.21
C VAL A 157 3.27 20.21 0.55
N VAL A 158 3.14 19.12 1.32
CA VAL A 158 2.55 17.87 0.80
C VAL A 158 1.11 18.09 0.31
N ALA A 159 0.32 18.88 1.04
CA ALA A 159 -1.06 19.16 0.71
C ALA A 159 -1.19 19.95 -0.61
N GLU A 160 -0.32 20.93 -0.84
CA GLU A 160 -0.23 21.70 -2.09
C GLU A 160 0.24 20.82 -3.26
N ARG A 161 1.30 20.02 -3.05
CA ARG A 161 1.81 19.09 -4.07
C ARG A 161 0.76 18.06 -4.50
N ILE A 162 -0.08 17.61 -3.57
CA ILE A 162 -1.21 16.70 -3.90
C ILE A 162 -2.22 17.41 -4.81
N GLU A 163 -2.60 18.65 -4.51
CA GLU A 163 -3.54 19.42 -5.34
C GLU A 163 -2.97 19.65 -6.73
N ARG A 164 -1.73 20.15 -6.82
CA ARG A 164 -1.05 20.36 -8.09
C ARG A 164 -0.97 19.08 -8.93
N ARG A 165 -0.60 17.96 -8.29
CA ARG A 165 -0.54 16.65 -8.97
C ARG A 165 -1.89 16.24 -9.56
N TYR A 166 -3.00 16.44 -8.86
CA TYR A 166 -4.32 16.11 -9.42
C TYR A 166 -4.67 17.01 -10.62
N ALA A 167 -4.33 18.30 -10.57
CA ALA A 167 -4.51 19.20 -11.71
C ALA A 167 -3.68 18.75 -12.94
N GLU A 168 -2.43 18.33 -12.71
CA GLU A 168 -1.56 17.76 -13.74
C GLU A 168 -2.14 16.45 -14.30
N GLN A 169 -2.62 15.55 -13.44
CA GLN A 169 -3.25 14.29 -13.84
C GLN A 169 -4.51 14.50 -14.69
N VAL A 170 -5.35 15.47 -14.33
CA VAL A 170 -6.54 15.81 -15.13
C VAL A 170 -6.13 16.29 -16.53
N THR A 171 -5.16 17.20 -16.61
CA THR A 171 -4.60 17.67 -17.89
C THR A 171 -3.99 16.53 -18.71
N ALA A 172 -3.37 15.55 -18.05
CA ALA A 172 -2.80 14.37 -18.69
C ALA A 172 -3.84 13.34 -19.16
N GLY A 173 -5.14 13.57 -18.92
CA GLY A 173 -6.22 12.68 -19.36
C GLY A 173 -6.63 11.62 -18.35
N PHE A 174 -6.49 11.89 -17.04
CA PHE A 174 -6.89 10.94 -16.00
C PHE A 174 -8.36 10.52 -16.09
N LEU A 175 -9.28 11.45 -16.41
CA LEU A 175 -10.69 11.11 -16.60
C LEU A 175 -10.88 10.11 -17.75
N ALA A 176 -10.19 10.30 -18.86
CA ALA A 176 -10.25 9.38 -20.00
C ALA A 176 -9.67 7.99 -19.64
N GLU A 177 -8.63 7.92 -18.81
CA GLU A 177 -8.12 6.65 -18.27
C GLU A 177 -9.19 5.94 -17.43
N VAL A 178 -9.87 6.65 -16.54
CA VAL A 178 -10.94 6.07 -15.71
C VAL A 178 -12.14 5.62 -16.55
N GLN A 179 -12.53 6.39 -17.57
CA GLN A 179 -13.60 6.00 -18.51
C GLN A 179 -13.26 4.70 -19.23
N ARG A 180 -12.05 4.59 -19.82
CA ARG A 180 -11.62 3.34 -20.48
C ARG A 180 -11.64 2.13 -19.55
N LEU A 181 -11.26 2.32 -18.28
CA LEU A 181 -11.30 1.25 -17.27
C LEU A 181 -12.73 0.89 -16.87
N HIS A 182 -13.64 1.86 -16.86
CA HIS A 182 -15.06 1.64 -16.57
C HIS A 182 -15.76 0.87 -17.69
N ASP A 183 -15.45 1.21 -18.94
CA ASP A 183 -16.04 0.60 -20.14
C ASP A 183 -15.48 -0.80 -20.43
N GLY A 184 -14.40 -1.19 -19.75
CA GLY A 184 -13.73 -2.49 -19.86
C GLY A 184 -14.30 -3.56 -18.92
N PRO A 185 -13.52 -4.64 -18.66
CA PRO A 185 -13.90 -5.67 -17.70
C PRO A 185 -14.10 -5.11 -16.28
N GLN A 186 -14.94 -5.79 -15.51
CA GLN A 186 -15.23 -5.37 -14.14
C GLN A 186 -13.98 -5.30 -13.28
N LEU A 187 -13.70 -4.11 -12.75
CA LEU A 187 -12.55 -3.86 -11.88
C LEU A 187 -12.60 -4.71 -10.61
N SER A 188 -11.42 -5.15 -10.16
CA SER A 188 -11.28 -5.80 -8.87
C SER A 188 -11.66 -4.84 -7.73
N ARG A 189 -11.95 -5.41 -6.56
CA ARG A 189 -12.20 -4.62 -5.34
C ARG A 189 -11.04 -3.68 -5.02
N THR A 190 -9.80 -4.10 -5.25
CA THR A 190 -8.61 -3.29 -4.95
C THR A 190 -8.46 -2.14 -5.94
N ALA A 191 -8.58 -2.41 -7.24
CA ALA A 191 -8.45 -1.39 -8.29
C ALA A 191 -9.55 -0.32 -8.18
N SER A 192 -10.81 -0.74 -8.01
CA SER A 192 -11.96 0.18 -7.88
C SER A 192 -11.92 1.06 -6.62
N GLN A 193 -11.17 0.67 -5.59
CA GLN A 193 -11.01 1.43 -4.36
C GLN A 193 -9.73 2.30 -4.33
N ALA A 194 -8.92 2.27 -5.39
CA ALA A 194 -7.73 3.10 -5.48
C ALA A 194 -8.10 4.60 -5.43
N LEU A 195 -7.25 5.40 -4.76
CA LEU A 195 -7.45 6.84 -4.63
C LEU A 195 -7.47 7.52 -5.99
N GLY A 196 -8.39 8.45 -6.21
CA GLY A 196 -8.64 9.07 -7.50
C GLY A 196 -9.59 8.22 -8.35
N TYR A 197 -9.28 6.93 -8.53
CA TYR A 197 -10.12 6.03 -9.33
C TYR A 197 -11.51 5.85 -8.74
N ARG A 198 -11.62 5.57 -7.43
CA ARG A 198 -12.93 5.42 -6.76
C ARG A 198 -13.81 6.64 -6.96
N GLU A 199 -13.23 7.82 -6.80
CA GLU A 199 -13.95 9.09 -6.87
C GLU A 199 -14.36 9.41 -8.30
N LEU A 200 -13.45 9.27 -9.26
CA LEU A 200 -13.77 9.52 -10.68
C LEU A 200 -14.73 8.46 -11.24
N LEU A 201 -14.69 7.21 -10.77
CA LEU A 201 -15.69 6.20 -11.12
C LEU A 201 -17.09 6.56 -10.62
N ALA A 202 -17.22 7.26 -9.49
CA ALA A 202 -18.52 7.79 -9.05
C ALA A 202 -19.02 8.88 -10.00
N HIS A 203 -18.12 9.74 -10.47
CA HIS A 203 -18.46 10.72 -11.51
C HIS A 203 -18.88 10.07 -12.84
N VAL A 204 -18.11 9.09 -13.34
CA VAL A 204 -18.42 8.38 -14.58
C VAL A 204 -19.78 7.67 -14.51
N ARG A 205 -20.18 7.19 -13.32
CA ARG A 205 -21.51 6.59 -13.07
C ARG A 205 -22.64 7.60 -12.89
N GLY A 206 -22.36 8.90 -13.01
CA GLY A 206 -23.35 9.97 -12.83
C GLY A 206 -23.77 10.24 -11.39
N GLU A 207 -23.04 9.70 -10.40
CA GLU A 207 -23.40 9.82 -8.97
C GLU A 207 -23.02 11.20 -8.40
N VAL A 208 -21.97 11.83 -8.95
CA VAL A 208 -21.42 13.12 -8.51
C VAL A 208 -20.87 13.93 -9.69
N THR A 209 -20.72 15.25 -9.52
CA THR A 209 -20.02 16.10 -10.50
C THR A 209 -18.51 15.82 -10.51
N LEU A 210 -17.83 16.16 -11.61
CA LEU A 210 -16.37 15.98 -11.73
C LEU A 210 -15.62 16.77 -10.65
N ASP A 211 -16.03 18.02 -10.41
CA ASP A 211 -15.40 18.88 -9.40
C ASP A 211 -15.55 18.29 -7.99
N ALA A 212 -16.73 17.75 -7.66
CA ALA A 212 -16.96 17.09 -6.38
C ALA A 212 -16.11 15.83 -6.23
N ALA A 213 -16.00 15.01 -7.29
CA ALA A 213 -15.13 13.84 -7.30
C ALA A 213 -13.65 14.20 -7.09
N LEU A 214 -13.15 15.23 -7.78
CA LEU A 214 -11.77 15.69 -7.66
C LEU A 214 -11.47 16.26 -6.26
N ALA A 215 -12.36 17.09 -5.73
CA ALA A 215 -12.22 17.63 -4.37
C ALA A 215 -12.18 16.51 -3.31
N GLN A 216 -13.00 15.47 -3.49
CA GLN A 216 -12.98 14.29 -2.64
C GLN A 216 -11.70 13.47 -2.80
N ALA A 217 -11.19 13.30 -4.03
CA ALA A 217 -9.96 12.58 -4.32
C ALA A 217 -8.74 13.24 -3.65
N VAL A 218 -8.64 14.58 -3.76
CA VAL A 218 -7.61 15.39 -3.09
C VAL A 218 -7.71 15.19 -1.57
N THR A 219 -8.90 15.35 -1.00
CA THR A 219 -9.13 15.21 0.45
C THR A 219 -8.71 13.83 0.96
N ARG A 220 -9.13 12.76 0.28
CA ARG A 220 -8.80 11.38 0.67
C ARG A 220 -7.31 11.08 0.50
N THR A 221 -6.67 11.66 -0.52
CA THR A 221 -5.22 11.54 -0.74
C THR A 221 -4.44 12.25 0.36
N ARG A 222 -4.87 13.44 0.81
CA ARG A 222 -4.28 14.14 1.98
C ARG A 222 -4.41 13.31 3.25
N GLN A 223 -5.57 12.71 3.50
CA GLN A 223 -5.77 11.81 4.63
C GLN A 223 -4.88 10.57 4.52
N PHE A 224 -4.73 10.01 3.33
CA PHE A 224 -3.84 8.87 3.09
C PHE A 224 -2.37 9.22 3.35
N ALA A 225 -1.88 10.34 2.83
CA ALA A 225 -0.52 10.82 3.10
C ALA A 225 -0.26 11.03 4.60
N ARG A 226 -1.24 11.56 5.34
CA ARG A 226 -1.17 11.64 6.82
C ARG A 226 -1.06 10.26 7.47
N ARG A 227 -1.86 9.28 7.01
CA ARG A 227 -1.80 7.90 7.51
C ARG A 227 -0.44 7.25 7.21
N GLN A 228 0.10 7.44 6.01
CA GLN A 228 1.43 6.96 5.65
C GLN A 228 2.50 7.56 6.57
N ARG A 229 2.48 8.87 6.78
CA ARG A 229 3.38 9.55 7.72
C ARG A 229 3.28 8.97 9.14
N THR A 230 2.07 8.79 9.66
CA THR A 230 1.87 8.17 10.99
C THR A 230 2.36 6.72 11.03
N TRP A 231 2.17 5.96 9.94
CA TRP A 231 2.62 4.58 9.83
C TRP A 231 4.14 4.48 9.91
N PHE A 232 4.85 5.17 9.02
CA PHE A 232 6.30 5.06 8.93
C PHE A 232 7.02 5.67 10.14
N ARG A 233 6.44 6.69 10.78
CA ARG A 233 7.02 7.28 12.00
C ARG A 233 7.14 6.28 13.17
N ARG A 234 6.35 5.21 13.15
CA ARG A 234 6.41 4.17 14.20
C ARG A 234 7.64 3.29 14.08
N ASP A 235 8.23 3.18 12.89
CA ASP A 235 9.39 2.33 12.65
C ASP A 235 10.67 3.09 13.03
N PRO A 236 11.35 2.73 14.14
CA PRO A 236 12.53 3.45 14.61
C PRO A 236 13.75 3.23 13.72
N ARG A 237 13.70 2.30 12.76
CA ARG A 237 14.79 2.00 11.83
C ARG A 237 14.86 2.99 10.68
N VAL A 238 13.84 3.84 10.52
CA VAL A 238 13.80 4.82 9.42
C VAL A 238 14.67 6.02 9.76
N THR A 239 15.71 6.23 8.96
CA THR A 239 16.48 7.48 8.94
C THR A 239 15.69 8.55 8.19
N TRP A 240 15.32 9.63 8.88
CA TRP A 240 14.50 10.70 8.30
C TRP A 240 15.37 11.84 7.77
N LEU A 241 15.21 12.15 6.49
CA LEU A 241 15.79 13.31 5.83
C LEU A 241 14.75 14.41 5.75
N HIS A 242 14.99 15.51 6.45
CA HIS A 242 14.05 16.63 6.53
C HIS A 242 14.27 17.63 5.40
N THR A 243 13.17 18.10 4.80
CA THR A 243 13.19 19.10 3.72
C THR A 243 12.12 20.14 3.97
N ASP A 244 12.38 21.42 3.73
CA ASP A 244 11.41 22.48 4.01
C ASP A 244 10.36 22.66 2.90
N ALA A 245 10.74 22.45 1.64
CA ALA A 245 9.85 22.63 0.49
C ALA A 245 10.10 21.63 -0.63
N ASP A 246 11.31 21.62 -1.20
CA ASP A 246 11.66 20.74 -2.30
C ASP A 246 12.29 19.44 -1.77
N PRO A 247 11.65 18.26 -1.95
CA PRO A 247 12.23 16.99 -1.55
C PRO A 247 13.55 16.68 -2.26
N MET A 248 13.83 17.28 -3.42
CA MET A 248 15.09 17.08 -4.14
C MET A 248 16.31 17.60 -3.38
N VAL A 249 16.11 18.50 -2.42
CA VAL A 249 17.20 18.95 -1.53
C VAL A 249 17.71 17.81 -0.64
N ALA A 250 16.93 16.74 -0.43
CA ALA A 250 17.41 15.55 0.27
C ALA A 250 18.31 14.65 -0.59
N LEU A 251 18.43 14.87 -1.91
CA LEU A 251 19.15 13.97 -2.80
C LEU A 251 20.63 13.80 -2.43
N PRO A 252 21.43 14.86 -2.16
CA PRO A 252 22.82 14.67 -1.77
C PRO A 252 22.97 13.86 -0.46
N ALA A 253 22.05 14.06 0.49
CA ALA A 253 22.03 13.29 1.73
C ALA A 253 21.62 11.82 1.50
N LEU A 254 20.70 11.57 0.56
CA LEU A 254 20.35 10.22 0.13
C LEU A 254 21.52 9.50 -0.54
N GLU A 255 22.27 10.20 -1.38
CA GLU A 255 23.45 9.66 -2.07
C GLU A 255 24.55 9.31 -1.06
N GLN A 256 24.86 10.22 -0.13
CA GLN A 256 25.82 9.93 0.94
C GLN A 256 25.37 8.74 1.79
N ALA A 257 24.11 8.74 2.23
CA ALA A 257 23.55 7.63 2.99
C ALA A 257 23.55 6.32 2.19
N ALA A 258 23.50 6.35 0.86
CA ALA A 258 23.64 5.15 0.04
C ALA A 258 25.10 4.69 -0.06
N GLN A 259 26.05 5.62 -0.19
CA GLN A 259 27.50 5.32 -0.26
C GLN A 259 28.00 4.66 1.02
N ASP A 260 27.64 5.19 2.20
CA ASP A 260 28.06 4.64 3.50
C ASP A 260 27.58 3.20 3.73
N LEU A 261 26.52 2.79 3.04
CA LEU A 261 25.96 1.44 3.09
C LEU A 261 26.55 0.50 2.07
N TRP A 262 27.23 1.09 1.08
CA TRP A 262 27.68 0.39 -0.09
C TRP A 262 29.16 0.07 -0.04
N ASP A 263 29.95 0.90 0.61
CA ASP A 263 31.35 0.64 0.96
C ASP A 263 31.47 -0.33 2.15
#